data_AF-D4K5F8-F1
#
_entry.id   AF-D4K5F8-F1
#
_cell.length_a   1.000
_cell.length_b   1.000
_cell.length_c   1.000
_cell.angle_alpha   90.00
_cell.angle_beta   90.00
_cell.angle_gamma   90.00
#
_symmetry.space_group_name_H-M   'P 1'
#
loop_
_entity.id
_entity.type
_entity.pdbx_description
1 polymer ?
#
loop_
_entity_poly.entity_id
_entity_poly.type
_entity_poly.pdbx_seq_one_letter_code
_entity_poly.pdbx_strand_id
1 'polypeptide(L)'
;MTEEMLAMTPYMMQIALNQTLQKIFKGKTYCGPGGEKELNFFEQDLPIDTGRDDAVDTPAAFAPYIITEIGDMDSPEGDTPMEVDVTMYICAYDTGLKRQGYRDVLNIATDIMKGFRAVPRFGRACTVQGKIHAQMSKDDYHPYYFGAVQMTCTVPNADPATDPEIEDMV
;
A
#
# COMPACT_ATOMS: atom_id res chain seq x y z
N MET A 1 27.28 0.99 12.16
CA MET A 1 26.89 0.46 10.84
C MET A 1 25.42 0.76 10.72
N THR A 2 25.05 1.83 10.02
CA THR A 2 23.64 2.22 9.84
C THR A 2 22.99 1.18 8.94
N GLU A 3 21.78 0.72 9.27
CA GLU A 3 20.97 -0.30 8.57
C GLU A 3 20.64 0.03 7.08
N GLU A 4 21.31 0.99 6.44
CA GLU A 4 21.01 1.54 5.12
C GLU A 4 21.97 1.06 4.01
N MET A 5 22.35 -0.23 4.01
CA MET A 5 23.00 -0.88 2.85
C MET A 5 22.54 -2.33 2.62
N LEU A 6 21.43 -2.76 3.23
CA LEU A 6 20.80 -4.02 2.83
C LEU A 6 20.17 -3.82 1.44
N ALA A 7 20.37 -4.78 0.53
CA ALA A 7 19.71 -4.74 -0.78
C ALA A 7 18.19 -4.54 -0.59
N MET A 8 17.62 -3.62 -1.38
CA MET A 8 16.20 -3.35 -1.33
C MET A 8 15.47 -4.60 -1.81
N THR A 9 14.85 -5.35 -0.90
CA THR A 9 13.95 -6.46 -1.29
C THR A 9 12.56 -5.92 -1.62
N PRO A 10 11.72 -6.67 -2.35
CA PRO A 10 10.32 -6.29 -2.55
C PRO A 10 9.57 -6.04 -1.22
N TYR A 11 9.90 -6.80 -0.17
CA TYR A 11 9.37 -6.56 1.18
C TYR A 11 9.78 -5.20 1.75
N MET A 12 11.07 -4.84 1.64
CA MET A 12 11.55 -3.51 2.06
C MET A 12 10.91 -2.38 1.23
N MET A 13 10.67 -2.63 -0.06
CA MET A 13 9.94 -1.71 -0.94
C MET A 13 8.49 -1.51 -0.47
N GLN A 14 7.79 -2.57 -0.04
CA GLN A 14 6.44 -2.48 0.52
C GLN A 14 6.41 -1.67 1.84
N ILE A 15 7.38 -1.89 2.75
CA ILE A 15 7.52 -1.06 3.95
C ILE A 15 7.70 0.41 3.58
N ALA A 16 8.62 0.70 2.64
CA ALA A 16 8.89 2.06 2.20
C ALA A 16 7.69 2.71 1.49
N LEU A 17 6.90 1.91 0.77
CA LEU A 17 5.64 2.35 0.17
C LEU A 17 4.63 2.76 1.26
N ASN A 18 4.43 1.92 2.28
CA ASN A 18 3.54 2.24 3.41
C ASN A 18 3.95 3.51 4.15
N GLN A 19 5.25 3.69 4.42
CA GLN A 19 5.78 4.93 5.00
C GLN A 19 5.54 6.16 4.11
N THR A 20 5.56 5.98 2.78
CA THR A 20 5.29 7.05 1.82
C THR A 20 3.80 7.39 1.79
N LEU A 21 2.92 6.39 1.80
CA LEU A 21 1.48 6.58 1.89
C LEU A 21 1.10 7.29 3.20
N GLN A 22 1.67 6.88 4.35
CA GLN A 22 1.49 7.58 5.62
C GLN A 22 1.85 9.07 5.54
N LYS A 23 2.89 9.44 4.79
CA LYS A 23 3.25 10.85 4.55
C LYS A 23 2.24 11.56 3.65
N ILE A 24 1.75 10.90 2.59
CA ILE A 24 0.72 11.45 1.67
C ILE A 24 -0.59 11.75 2.41
N PHE A 25 -0.95 10.91 3.37
CA PHE A 25 -2.23 10.97 4.09
C PHE A 25 -2.14 11.59 5.49
N LYS A 26 -0.95 12.04 5.91
CA LYS A 26 -0.75 12.60 7.25
C LYS A 26 -1.76 13.70 7.58
N GLY A 27 -2.48 13.55 8.69
CA GLY A 27 -3.47 14.52 9.17
C GLY A 27 -4.79 14.53 8.41
N LYS A 28 -5.02 13.60 7.47
CA LYS A 28 -6.32 13.39 6.83
C LYS A 28 -7.11 12.36 7.62
N THR A 29 -8.38 12.65 7.84
CA THR A 29 -9.32 11.75 8.50
C THR A 29 -10.47 11.38 7.55
N TYR A 30 -11.04 10.20 7.78
CA TYR A 30 -12.17 9.65 7.04
C TYR A 30 -13.14 8.99 8.02
N CYS A 31 -14.37 8.73 7.56
CA CYS A 31 -15.34 7.98 8.35
C CYS A 31 -14.82 6.56 8.62
N GLY A 32 -14.91 6.15 9.90
CA GLY A 32 -14.54 4.82 10.38
C GLY A 32 -15.53 4.32 11.44
N PRO A 33 -15.50 3.03 11.78
CA PRO A 33 -16.37 2.50 12.84
C PRO A 33 -16.00 3.08 14.19
N GLY A 34 -16.96 3.74 14.84
CA GLY A 34 -16.73 4.48 16.07
C GLY A 34 -16.30 5.94 15.88
N GLY A 35 -16.25 6.47 14.65
CA GLY A 35 -16.03 7.89 14.39
C GLY A 35 -15.00 8.17 13.29
N GLU A 36 -14.63 9.44 13.11
CA GLU A 36 -13.55 9.82 12.20
C GLU A 36 -12.21 9.23 12.67
N LYS A 37 -11.44 8.69 11.72
CA LYS A 37 -10.13 8.05 11.95
C LYS A 37 -9.16 8.40 10.82
N GLU A 38 -7.87 8.33 11.10
CA GLU A 38 -6.85 8.29 10.05
C GLU A 38 -6.88 6.92 9.33
N LEU A 39 -6.25 6.83 8.15
CA LEU A 39 -6.10 5.56 7.43
C LEU A 39 -5.16 4.63 8.17
N ASN A 40 -5.56 3.37 8.29
CA ASN A 40 -4.65 2.28 8.64
C ASN A 40 -3.91 1.78 7.39
N PHE A 41 -2.70 1.27 7.57
CA PHE A 41 -1.86 0.75 6.48
C PHE A 41 -1.40 -0.66 6.85
N PHE A 42 -1.62 -1.61 5.94
CA PHE A 42 -1.32 -3.02 6.17
C PHE A 42 -0.52 -3.62 5.01
N GLU A 43 0.30 -4.62 5.33
CA GLU A 43 1.16 -5.34 4.39
C GLU A 43 0.52 -6.69 4.06
N GLN A 44 0.35 -6.97 2.76
CA GLN A 44 -0.27 -8.19 2.19
C GLN A 44 -1.75 -8.40 2.51
N ASP A 45 -2.13 -8.37 3.78
CA ASP A 45 -3.50 -8.60 4.22
C ASP A 45 -3.79 -7.91 5.58
N LEU A 46 -5.05 -7.94 5.99
CA LEU A 46 -5.45 -7.55 7.35
C LEU A 46 -4.89 -8.55 8.38
N PRO A 47 -4.53 -8.08 9.59
CA PRO A 47 -4.22 -8.97 10.69
C PRO A 47 -5.37 -9.93 11.00
N ILE A 48 -5.04 -11.16 11.39
CA ILE A 48 -6.02 -12.12 11.91
C ILE A 48 -6.57 -11.58 13.23
N ASP A 49 -7.89 -11.41 13.32
CA ASP A 49 -8.55 -11.11 14.58
C ASP A 49 -8.51 -12.33 15.51
N THR A 50 -8.03 -12.15 16.74
CA THR A 50 -7.87 -13.22 17.73
C THR A 50 -9.00 -13.29 18.76
N GLY A 51 -10.02 -12.43 18.63
CA GLY A 51 -11.31 -12.55 19.33
C GLY A 51 -11.25 -12.49 20.85
N ARG A 52 -11.75 -11.37 21.43
CA ARG A 52 -12.61 -11.46 22.61
C ARG A 52 -14.05 -11.24 22.14
N ASP A 53 -14.89 -12.18 22.52
CA ASP A 53 -16.16 -12.62 21.91
C ASP A 53 -17.36 -11.65 22.02
N ASP A 54 -17.11 -10.34 22.08
CA ASP A 54 -18.14 -9.32 22.29
C ASP A 54 -18.08 -8.11 21.34
N ALA A 55 -17.09 -8.03 20.44
CA ALA A 55 -17.01 -6.98 19.43
C ALA A 55 -16.48 -7.47 18.06
N VAL A 56 -17.34 -8.23 17.37
CA VAL A 56 -17.51 -8.28 15.90
C VAL A 56 -16.26 -8.57 15.03
N ASP A 57 -16.20 -9.81 14.53
CA ASP A 57 -15.46 -10.30 13.36
C ASP A 57 -15.82 -9.53 12.07
N THR A 58 -15.49 -8.26 11.94
CA THR A 58 -15.71 -7.54 10.69
C THR A 58 -14.55 -6.63 10.33
N PRO A 59 -14.23 -6.50 9.02
CA PRO A 59 -13.31 -5.47 8.51
C PRO A 59 -13.62 -4.03 8.99
N ALA A 60 -14.77 -3.78 9.64
CA ALA A 60 -15.12 -2.53 10.33
C ALA A 60 -14.00 -2.06 11.23
N ALA A 61 -13.53 -2.93 12.12
CA ALA A 61 -12.65 -2.49 13.19
C ALA A 61 -11.41 -1.78 12.64
N PHE A 62 -10.92 -2.25 11.49
CA PHE A 62 -9.76 -1.70 10.79
C PHE A 62 -10.09 -0.57 9.81
N ALA A 63 -11.35 -0.38 9.40
CA ALA A 63 -11.70 0.68 8.46
C ALA A 63 -11.56 2.08 9.11
N PRO A 64 -11.09 3.08 8.36
CA PRO A 64 -10.66 3.05 6.96
C PRO A 64 -9.20 2.56 6.81
N TYR A 65 -8.87 1.90 5.71
CA TYR A 65 -7.51 1.35 5.51
C TYR A 65 -7.05 1.28 4.06
N ILE A 66 -5.74 1.12 3.90
CA ILE A 66 -5.07 0.68 2.67
C ILE A 66 -4.28 -0.60 2.97
N ILE A 67 -4.47 -1.64 2.16
CA ILE A 67 -3.59 -2.81 2.13
C ILE A 67 -2.69 -2.66 0.91
N THR A 68 -1.38 -2.70 1.11
CA THR A 68 -0.41 -2.83 0.01
C THR A 68 -0.12 -4.32 -0.18
N GLU A 69 -0.49 -4.87 -1.32
CA GLU A 69 -0.17 -6.24 -1.73
C GLU A 69 0.96 -6.19 -2.76
N ILE A 70 1.97 -7.02 -2.55
CA ILE A 70 3.00 -7.28 -3.57
C ILE A 70 2.47 -8.44 -4.42
N GLY A 71 2.29 -8.19 -5.72
CA GLY A 71 1.87 -9.19 -6.68
C GLY A 71 3.03 -10.00 -7.23
N ASP A 72 2.86 -10.44 -8.48
CA ASP A 72 3.86 -11.23 -9.18
C ASP A 72 5.19 -10.47 -9.34
N MET A 73 6.28 -11.23 -9.28
CA MET A 73 7.65 -10.74 -9.36
C MET A 73 8.47 -11.71 -10.20
N ASP A 74 9.24 -11.18 -11.14
CA ASP A 74 10.21 -11.94 -11.91
C ASP A 74 11.62 -11.51 -11.56
N SER A 75 12.54 -12.48 -11.42
CA SER A 75 13.97 -12.16 -11.37
C SER A 75 14.40 -11.67 -12.74
N PRO A 76 14.93 -10.45 -12.85
CA PRO A 76 15.35 -9.93 -14.14
C PRO A 76 16.75 -10.45 -14.50
N GLU A 77 17.14 -10.35 -15.78
CA GLU A 77 18.48 -10.76 -16.23
C GLU A 77 19.54 -9.70 -15.86
N GLY A 78 20.68 -10.16 -15.35
CA GLY A 78 21.83 -9.31 -15.05
C GLY A 78 21.57 -8.28 -13.94
N ASP A 79 21.95 -7.03 -14.19
CA ASP A 79 21.87 -5.90 -13.26
C ASP A 79 20.59 -5.04 -13.44
N THR A 80 19.67 -5.48 -14.30
CA THR A 80 18.43 -4.74 -14.56
C THR A 80 17.54 -4.71 -13.30
N PRO A 81 16.91 -3.57 -12.95
CA PRO A 81 16.02 -3.52 -11.79
C PRO A 81 14.84 -4.48 -11.93
N MET A 82 14.47 -5.13 -10.83
CA MET A 82 13.29 -5.98 -10.75
C MET A 82 12.02 -5.13 -10.87
N GLU A 83 11.11 -5.55 -11.75
CA GLU A 83 9.75 -5.00 -11.81
C GLU A 83 8.85 -5.77 -10.86
N VAL A 84 8.07 -5.03 -10.07
CA VAL A 84 7.19 -5.58 -9.04
C VAL A 84 5.83 -4.94 -9.19
N ASP A 85 4.81 -5.76 -9.44
CA ASP A 85 3.43 -5.29 -9.45
C ASP A 85 2.94 -5.10 -8.02
N VAL A 86 2.26 -3.97 -7.79
CA VAL A 86 1.72 -3.60 -6.48
C VAL A 86 0.25 -3.23 -6.63
N THR A 87 -0.59 -3.85 -5.81
CA THR A 87 -2.01 -3.50 -5.67
C THR A 87 -2.24 -2.88 -4.30
N MET A 88 -2.81 -1.67 -4.27
CA MET A 88 -3.24 -0.98 -3.07
C MET A 88 -4.76 -1.10 -2.93
N TYR A 89 -5.24 -1.96 -2.06
CA TYR A 89 -6.67 -2.10 -1.77
C TYR A 89 -7.11 -1.04 -0.76
N ILE A 90 -8.14 -0.29 -1.10
CA ILE A 90 -8.68 0.81 -0.29
C ILE A 90 -10.01 0.38 0.30
N CYS A 91 -10.18 0.60 1.60
CA CYS A 91 -11.46 0.46 2.29
C CYS A 91 -11.83 1.78 2.98
N ALA A 92 -13.01 2.30 2.64
CA ALA A 92 -13.66 3.37 3.38
C ALA A 92 -14.94 2.86 4.04
N TYR A 93 -15.37 3.54 5.10
CA TYR A 93 -16.56 3.20 5.84
C TYR A 93 -17.52 4.39 5.88
N ASP A 94 -18.80 4.16 5.61
CA ASP A 94 -19.84 5.19 5.74
C ASP A 94 -21.20 4.54 6.01
N THR A 95 -21.84 4.93 7.11
CA THR A 95 -23.21 4.52 7.45
C THR A 95 -24.25 5.51 6.92
N GLY A 96 -23.82 6.60 6.28
CA GLY A 96 -24.69 7.65 5.77
C GLY A 96 -25.55 7.19 4.59
N LEU A 97 -26.79 7.70 4.53
CA LEU A 97 -27.73 7.41 3.44
C LEU A 97 -27.28 7.94 2.07
N LYS A 98 -26.30 8.85 2.07
CA LYS A 98 -25.72 9.44 0.85
C LYS A 98 -24.52 8.66 0.31
N ARG A 99 -24.13 7.55 0.96
CA ARG A 99 -23.05 6.66 0.52
C ARG A 99 -21.76 7.41 0.17
N GLN A 100 -21.36 8.34 1.06
CA GLN A 100 -20.15 9.15 0.89
C GLN A 100 -18.87 8.32 0.93
N GLY A 101 -18.91 7.07 1.40
CA GLY A 101 -17.75 6.18 1.31
C GLY A 101 -17.21 5.99 -0.13
N TYR A 102 -18.06 6.03 -1.16
CA TYR A 102 -17.58 6.06 -2.56
C TYR A 102 -16.72 7.29 -2.89
N ARG A 103 -17.10 8.45 -2.33
CA ARG A 103 -16.31 9.69 -2.49
C ARG A 103 -14.97 9.56 -1.79
N ASP A 104 -14.94 8.94 -0.61
CA ASP A 104 -13.69 8.74 0.14
C ASP A 104 -12.74 7.81 -0.60
N VAL A 105 -13.22 6.65 -1.09
CA VAL A 105 -12.41 5.75 -1.94
C VAL A 105 -11.86 6.48 -3.16
N LEU A 106 -12.70 7.26 -3.86
CA LEU A 106 -12.28 8.01 -5.04
C LEU A 106 -11.19 9.05 -4.71
N ASN A 107 -11.35 9.77 -3.60
CA ASN A 107 -10.37 10.77 -3.16
C ASN A 107 -9.06 10.11 -2.75
N ILE A 108 -9.10 9.01 -2.00
CA ILE A 108 -7.90 8.25 -1.61
C ILE A 108 -7.17 7.76 -2.85
N ALA A 109 -7.85 7.09 -3.78
CA ALA A 109 -7.24 6.60 -5.02
C ALA A 109 -6.62 7.75 -5.84
N THR A 110 -7.33 8.87 -5.94
CA THR A 110 -6.86 10.05 -6.68
C THR A 110 -5.63 10.69 -6.01
N ASP A 111 -5.58 10.73 -4.67
CA ASP A 111 -4.46 11.29 -3.92
C ASP A 111 -3.20 10.40 -4.03
N ILE A 112 -3.36 9.07 -4.01
CA ILE A 112 -2.28 8.13 -4.33
C ILE A 112 -1.73 8.42 -5.73
N MET A 113 -2.61 8.47 -6.73
CA MET A 113 -2.22 8.75 -8.12
C MET A 113 -1.51 10.09 -8.24
N LYS A 114 -2.07 11.17 -7.68
CA LYS A 114 -1.45 12.51 -7.72
C LYS A 114 -0.09 12.51 -7.03
N GLY A 115 0.03 11.86 -5.88
CA GLY A 115 1.27 11.74 -5.11
C GLY A 115 2.40 11.12 -5.93
N PHE A 116 2.17 9.91 -6.45
CA PHE A 116 3.18 9.20 -7.25
C PHE A 116 3.40 9.78 -8.65
N ARG A 117 2.45 10.55 -9.18
CA ARG A 117 2.67 11.32 -10.41
C ARG A 117 3.53 12.56 -10.21
N ALA A 118 3.38 13.23 -9.06
CA ALA A 118 4.23 14.36 -8.71
C ALA A 118 5.64 13.91 -8.30
N VAL A 119 5.71 12.81 -7.53
CA VAL A 119 6.96 12.26 -7.00
C VAL A 119 6.94 10.73 -7.19
N PRO A 120 7.47 10.20 -8.30
CA PRO A 120 7.41 8.77 -8.61
C PRO A 120 8.42 7.93 -7.80
N ARG A 121 9.33 8.57 -7.05
CA ARG A 121 10.39 7.90 -6.28
C ARG A 121 10.02 7.80 -4.81
N PHE A 122 10.29 6.65 -4.21
CA PHE A 122 10.09 6.40 -2.78
C PHE A 122 11.14 5.42 -2.25
N GLY A 123 11.26 5.28 -0.93
CA GLY A 123 12.24 4.35 -0.33
C GLY A 123 13.70 4.59 -0.76
N ARG A 124 14.04 5.82 -1.19
CA ARG A 124 15.33 6.23 -1.79
C ARG A 124 15.68 5.58 -3.13
N ALA A 125 15.28 4.34 -3.38
CA ALA A 125 15.72 3.56 -4.53
C ALA A 125 14.58 3.02 -5.41
N CYS A 126 13.33 3.05 -4.93
CA CYS A 126 12.18 2.52 -5.66
C CYS A 126 11.55 3.60 -6.54
N THR A 127 11.09 3.21 -7.74
CA THR A 127 10.41 4.13 -8.67
C THR A 127 9.15 3.50 -9.25
N VAL A 128 8.04 4.24 -9.24
CA VAL A 128 6.79 3.89 -9.91
C VAL A 128 6.93 4.11 -11.42
N GLN A 129 6.61 3.09 -12.22
CA GLN A 129 6.71 3.08 -13.67
C GLN A 129 5.33 3.17 -14.35
N GLY A 130 5.33 3.59 -15.61
CA GLY A 130 4.18 3.43 -16.51
C GLY A 130 2.88 4.06 -16.02
N LYS A 131 1.76 3.41 -16.35
CA LYS A 131 0.41 3.84 -15.99
C LYS A 131 0.06 3.38 -14.56
N ILE A 132 -0.61 4.24 -13.80
CA ILE A 132 -1.19 3.93 -12.50
C ILE A 132 -2.68 3.79 -12.79
N HIS A 133 -3.25 2.64 -12.46
CA HIS A 133 -4.65 2.34 -12.72
C HIS A 133 -5.41 2.34 -11.41
N ALA A 134 -6.59 2.98 -11.38
CA ALA A 134 -7.49 2.92 -10.24
C ALA A 134 -8.81 2.31 -10.69
N GLN A 135 -9.38 1.44 -9.85
CA GLN A 135 -10.67 0.80 -10.06
C GLN A 135 -11.51 0.90 -8.79
N MET A 136 -12.82 1.06 -8.96
CA MET A 136 -13.79 1.09 -7.87
C MET A 136 -14.54 -0.24 -7.84
N SER A 137 -14.84 -0.75 -6.64
CA SER A 137 -15.73 -1.91 -6.53
C SER A 137 -17.12 -1.53 -7.04
N LYS A 138 -17.74 -2.47 -7.75
CA LYS A 138 -19.12 -2.35 -8.26
C LYS A 138 -20.14 -3.02 -7.34
N ASP A 139 -19.66 -3.77 -6.36
CA ASP A 139 -20.48 -4.51 -5.42
C ASP A 139 -20.97 -3.59 -4.30
N ASP A 140 -22.14 -3.92 -3.73
CA ASP A 140 -22.71 -3.19 -2.61
C ASP A 140 -22.37 -3.88 -1.29
N TYR A 141 -21.41 -3.31 -0.58
CA TYR A 141 -20.97 -3.78 0.73
C TYR A 141 -21.33 -2.82 1.86
N HIS A 142 -22.32 -1.94 1.67
CA HIS A 142 -22.69 -0.95 2.69
C HIS A 142 -22.77 -1.59 4.10
N PRO A 143 -22.03 -1.05 5.09
CA PRO A 143 -21.42 0.29 5.15
C PRO A 143 -19.98 0.43 4.60
N TYR A 144 -19.44 -0.56 3.90
CA TYR A 144 -18.08 -0.54 3.34
C TYR A 144 -18.05 -0.21 1.86
N TYR A 145 -16.97 0.46 1.48
CA TYR A 145 -16.74 0.90 0.12
C TYR A 145 -15.30 0.60 -0.24
N PHE A 146 -15.13 -0.05 -1.40
CA PHE A 146 -13.84 -0.57 -1.81
C PHE A 146 -13.38 -0.02 -3.15
N GLY A 147 -12.08 0.07 -3.31
CA GLY A 147 -11.41 0.33 -4.57
C GLY A 147 -9.99 -0.23 -4.52
N ALA A 148 -9.28 -0.15 -5.64
CA ALA A 148 -7.89 -0.52 -5.71
C ALA A 148 -7.11 0.44 -6.62
N VAL A 149 -5.83 0.64 -6.30
CA VAL A 149 -4.86 1.31 -7.17
C VAL A 149 -3.75 0.34 -7.50
N GLN A 150 -3.51 0.10 -8.78
CA GLN A 150 -2.47 -0.78 -9.30
C GLN A 150 -1.36 0.03 -9.94
N MET A 151 -0.11 -0.36 -9.65
CA MET A 151 1.09 0.24 -10.23
C MET A 151 2.22 -0.77 -10.30
N THR A 152 3.11 -0.59 -11.27
CA THR A 152 4.37 -1.34 -11.34
C THR A 152 5.48 -0.48 -10.73
N CYS A 153 6.26 -1.06 -9.83
CA CYS A 153 7.41 -0.43 -9.19
C CYS A 153 8.70 -1.11 -9.63
N THR A 154 9.81 -0.38 -9.58
CA THR A 154 11.15 -0.92 -9.79
C THR A 154 11.89 -1.02 -8.47
N VAL A 155 12.56 -2.13 -8.25
CA VAL A 155 13.42 -2.43 -7.11
C VAL A 155 14.83 -2.71 -7.64
N PRO A 156 15.89 -2.04 -7.15
CA PRO A 156 17.25 -2.35 -7.58
C PRO A 156 17.62 -3.80 -7.26
N ASN A 157 18.36 -4.45 -8.16
CA ASN A 157 18.91 -5.77 -7.88
C ASN A 157 19.97 -5.72 -6.78
N ALA A 158 20.16 -6.85 -6.11
CA ALA A 158 21.30 -7.07 -5.24
C ALA A 158 22.58 -7.05 -6.08
N ASP A 159 23.50 -6.16 -5.72
CA ASP A 159 24.85 -6.09 -6.28
C ASP A 159 25.82 -6.44 -5.15
N PRO A 160 26.69 -7.47 -5.28
CA PRO A 160 27.67 -7.83 -4.26
C PRO A 160 28.53 -6.65 -3.77
N ALA A 161 28.76 -5.63 -4.61
CA ALA A 161 29.49 -4.42 -4.21
C ALA A 161 28.69 -3.49 -3.29
N THR A 162 27.39 -3.72 -3.17
CA THR A 162 26.44 -2.90 -2.38
C THR A 162 25.63 -3.70 -1.38
N ASP A 163 25.72 -5.04 -1.41
CA ASP A 163 25.00 -5.96 -0.55
C ASP A 163 25.99 -6.84 0.24
N PRO A 164 26.22 -6.53 1.52
CA PRO A 164 27.14 -7.28 2.38
C PRO A 164 26.74 -8.75 2.56
N GLU A 165 25.44 -9.08 2.49
CA GLU A 165 24.98 -10.48 2.61
C GLU A 165 25.37 -11.30 1.38
N ILE A 166 25.45 -10.66 0.21
CA ILE A 166 25.92 -11.27 -1.04
C ILE A 166 27.45 -11.26 -1.12
N GLU A 167 28.11 -10.20 -0.63
CA GLU A 167 29.58 -10.13 -0.57
C GLU A 167 30.17 -11.33 0.17
N ASP A 168 29.58 -11.73 1.30
CA ASP A 168 30.00 -12.88 2.11
C ASP A 168 29.80 -14.24 1.40
N MET A 169 29.05 -14.29 0.29
CA MET A 169 28.82 -15.50 -0.52
C MET A 169 29.85 -15.69 -1.65
N VAL A 170 30.68 -14.70 -1.94
CA VAL A 170 31.68 -14.69 -3.03
C VAL A 170 33.08 -14.96 -2.52
#